data_AF-A0A1Y2SA08-F1
#
_entry.id   AF-A0A1Y2SA08-F1
#
_cell.length_a   1.000
_cell.length_b   1.000
_cell.length_c   1.000
_cell.angle_alpha   90.00
_cell.angle_beta   90.00
_cell.angle_gamma   90.00
#
_symmetry.space_group_name_H-M   'P 1'
#
loop_
_entity.id
_entity.type
_entity.pdbx_description
1 polymer ?
#
loop_
_entity_poly.entity_id
_entity_poly.type
_entity_poly.pdbx_seq_one_letter_code
_entity_poly.pdbx_strand_id
1 'polypeptide(L)' 'MKTVKVDWLGDCEKCGMDSALIETNGNENWLYEGDVVTCCGCGHTGHVEILQCEPVAYAVWDELVEGL' A
#
# COMPACT_ATOMS: atom_id res chain seq x y z
N MET A 1 -15.33 -5.09 -3.73
CA MET A 1 -14.07 -4.84 -3.02
C MET A 1 -13.72 -6.05 -2.19
N LYS A 2 -12.46 -6.46 -2.26
CA LYS A 2 -11.88 -7.55 -1.48
C LYS A 2 -10.54 -7.08 -0.93
N THR A 3 -10.03 -7.79 0.05
CA THR A 3 -8.69 -7.57 0.58
C THR A 3 -7.73 -8.60 -0.01
N VAL A 4 -6.62 -8.14 -0.58
CA VAL A 4 -5.52 -9.01 -1.03
C VAL A 4 -4.26 -8.67 -0.25
N LYS A 5 -3.37 -9.65 -0.06
CA LYS A 5 -2.06 -9.42 0.54
C LYS A 5 -1.01 -9.34 -0.55
N VAL A 6 -0.13 -8.35 -0.47
CA VAL A 6 1.00 -8.15 -1.39
C VAL A 6 2.27 -7.83 -0.61
N ASP A 7 3.42 -8.05 -1.22
CA ASP A 7 4.77 -7.87 -0.64
C ASP A 7 5.74 -7.19 -1.63
N TRP A 8 5.21 -6.54 -2.66
CA TRP A 8 5.99 -5.94 -3.76
C TRP A 8 5.78 -4.43 -3.92
N LEU A 9 4.95 -3.80 -3.09
CA LEU A 9 4.64 -2.35 -3.14
C LEU A 9 5.70 -1.45 -2.46
N GLY A 10 6.68 -2.04 -1.80
CA GLY A 10 7.70 -1.35 -1.01
C GLY A 10 7.47 -1.47 0.50
N ASP A 11 8.49 -1.07 1.26
CA ASP A 11 8.50 -1.20 2.72
C ASP A 11 7.65 -0.14 3.40
N CYS A 12 7.01 -0.51 4.51
CA CYS A 12 6.33 0.45 5.37
C CYS A 12 7.32 1.39 6.05
N GLU A 13 7.19 2.69 5.82
CA GLU A 13 8.08 3.71 6.40
C GLU A 13 8.10 3.71 7.94
N LYS A 14 7.02 3.23 8.58
CA LYS A 14 6.91 3.20 10.04
C LYS A 14 7.66 2.03 10.70
N CYS A 15 7.63 0.85 10.09
CA CYS A 15 8.13 -0.37 10.73
C CYS A 15 9.05 -1.25 9.86
N GLY A 16 9.26 -0.88 8.60
CA GLY A 16 10.10 -1.62 7.65
C GLY A 16 9.50 -2.94 7.17
N MET A 17 8.20 -3.17 7.38
CA MET A 17 7.52 -4.37 6.86
C MET A 17 7.19 -4.20 5.39
N ASP A 18 7.58 -5.17 4.56
CA ASP A 18 7.34 -5.24 3.11
C ASP A 18 5.90 -5.65 2.73
N SER A 19 5.22 -6.37 3.62
CA SER A 19 3.87 -6.87 3.35
C SER A 19 2.74 -5.93 3.79
N ALA A 20 1.76 -5.78 2.89
CA ALA A 20 0.57 -4.96 3.09
C ALA A 20 -0.71 -5.66 2.64
N LEU A 21 -1.83 -5.26 3.25
CA LEU A 21 -3.19 -5.61 2.85
C LEU A 21 -3.74 -4.48 1.99
N ILE A 22 -4.34 -4.83 0.85
CA ILE A 22 -4.88 -3.87 -0.12
C ILE A 22 -6.37 -4.09 -0.27
N GLU A 23 -7.16 -3.04 -0.05
CA GLU A 23 -8.59 -3.05 -0.38
C GLU A 23 -8.78 -2.63 -1.83
N THR A 24 -9.11 -3.59 -2.69
CA THR A 24 -9.11 -3.40 -4.14
C THR A 24 -10.25 -4.15 -4.82
N ASN A 25 -10.56 -3.77 -6.06
CA ASN A 25 -11.31 -4.60 -7.00
C ASN A 25 -10.40 -5.45 -7.91
N GLY A 26 -9.08 -5.31 -7.77
CA GLY A 26 -8.03 -6.01 -8.52
C GLY A 26 -7.69 -7.39 -7.96
N ASN A 27 -6.41 -7.75 -7.93
CA ASN A 27 -5.90 -9.00 -7.37
C ASN A 27 -4.45 -8.83 -6.88
N GLU A 28 -3.83 -9.87 -6.30
CA GLU A 28 -2.46 -9.83 -5.77
C GLU A 28 -1.37 -9.41 -6.77
N ASN A 29 -1.64 -9.47 -8.08
CA ASN A 29 -0.71 -9.08 -9.14
C ASN A 29 -1.12 -7.78 -9.87
N TRP A 30 -2.33 -7.27 -9.62
CA TRP A 30 -2.86 -6.10 -10.33
C TRP A 30 -3.72 -5.25 -9.41
N LEU A 31 -3.25 -4.05 -9.14
CA LEU A 31 -3.91 -3.06 -8.29
C LEU A 31 -4.30 -1.83 -9.11
N TYR A 32 -5.09 -0.94 -8.51
CA TYR A 32 -5.57 0.29 -9.11
C TYR A 32 -5.09 1.50 -8.31
N GLU A 33 -4.92 2.62 -9.01
CA GLU A 33 -4.59 3.90 -8.39
C GLU A 33 -5.66 4.30 -7.36
N GLY A 34 -5.22 4.69 -6.17
CA GLY A 34 -6.07 5.04 -5.04
C GLY A 34 -6.58 3.85 -4.21
N ASP A 35 -6.19 2.61 -4.52
CA ASP A 35 -6.49 1.46 -3.64
C ASP A 35 -5.87 1.68 -2.25
N VAL A 36 -6.60 1.33 -1.18
CA VAL A 36 -6.16 1.56 0.20
C VAL A 36 -5.14 0.51 0.61
N VAL A 37 -4.02 0.96 1.17
CA VAL A 37 -2.92 0.15 1.69
C VAL A 37 -2.99 0.12 3.21
N THR A 38 -2.81 -1.05 3.81
CA THR A 38 -2.65 -1.22 5.27
C THR A 38 -1.45 -2.12 5.55
N CYS A 39 -0.45 -1.62 6.28
CA CYS A 39 0.72 -2.38 6.68
C CYS A 39 0.35 -3.57 7.58
N CYS A 40 0.83 -4.77 7.25
CA CYS A 40 0.56 -5.97 8.06
C CYS A 40 1.22 -5.93 9.45
N GLY A 41 2.31 -5.16 9.61
CA GLY A 41 3.11 -5.14 10.83
C GLY A 41 2.64 -4.12 11.88
N CYS A 42 2.27 -2.92 11.46
CA CYS A 42 1.94 -1.83 12.37
C CYS A 42 0.56 -1.19 12.13
N GLY A 43 -0.19 -1.66 11.12
CA GLY A 43 -1.50 -1.12 10.76
C GLY A 43 -1.47 0.30 10.18
N HIS A 44 -0.28 0.82 9.83
CA HIS A 44 -0.16 2.11 9.15
C HIS A 44 -0.84 2.05 7.78
N THR A 45 -1.51 3.14 7.40
CA THR A 45 -2.31 3.22 6.19
C THR A 45 -1.63 4.05 5.10
N GLY A 46 -2.15 3.94 3.89
CA GLY A 46 -1.72 4.70 2.73
C GLY A 46 -2.57 4.36 1.52
N HIS A 47 -2.07 4.70 0.33
CA HIS A 47 -2.73 4.40 -0.95
C HIS A 47 -1.74 3.92 -2.01
N VAL A 48 -2.25 3.25 -3.03
CA VAL A 48 -1.50 2.84 -4.21
C VAL A 48 -1.41 4.00 -5.20
N GLU A 49 -0.21 4.30 -5.68
CA GLU A 49 0.00 5.14 -6.86
C GLU A 49 0.63 4.35 -8.00
N ILE A 50 0.39 4.78 -9.23
CA ILE A 50 0.92 4.18 -10.45
C ILE A 50 1.78 5.22 -11.16
N LEU A 51 3.04 4.87 -11.45
CA LEU A 51 3.90 5.75 -12.25
C LEU A 51 3.29 5.96 -13.64
N GLN A 52 3.13 7.20 -14.08
CA GLN A 52 2.53 7.47 -15.39
C GLN A 52 3.41 7.02 -16.57
N CYS A 53 4.72 6.89 -16.34
CA CYS A 53 5.70 6.51 -17.37
C CYS A 53 5.94 5.00 -17.47
N GLU A 54 5.64 4.24 -16.41
CA GLU A 54 5.86 2.79 -16.35
C GLU A 54 4.73 2.15 -15.55
N PRO A 55 4.21 0.97 -15.94
CA PRO A 55 3.09 0.32 -15.25
C PRO A 55 3.54 -0.32 -13.91
N VAL A 56 4.18 0.47 -13.06
CA VAL A 56 4.69 0.09 -11.74
C VAL A 56 3.83 0.76 -10.70
N ALA A 57 3.23 -0.05 -9.82
CA ALA A 57 2.49 0.43 -8.67
C ALA A 57 3.39 0.42 -7.43
N TYR A 58 3.24 1.43 -6.58
CA TYR A 58 3.97 1.58 -5.32
C TYR A 58 3.04 2.09 -4.21
N ALA A 59 3.37 1.80 -2.96
CA ALA A 59 2.64 2.34 -1.80
C ALA A 59 3.15 3.74 -1.45
N VAL A 60 2.21 4.67 -1.28
CA VAL A 60 2.44 5.96 -0.62
C VAL A 60 1.79 5.88 0.75
N TRP A 61 2.61 6.02 1.80
CA TRP A 61 2.14 5.93 3.18
C TRP A 61 1.65 7.28 3.67
N ASP A 62 0.60 7.28 4.49
CA ASP A 62 0.07 8.50 5.10
C ASP A 62 1.12 9.14 6.03
N GLU A 63 1.03 10.46 6.23
CA GLU A 63 1.89 11.12 7.21
C GLU A 63 1.67 10.52 8.60
N LEU A 64 2.78 10.16 9.26
CA LEU A 64 2.76 9.78 10.66
C LEU A 64 2.40 11.02 11.49
N VAL A 65 1.12 11.16 11.83
CA VAL A 65 0.69 12.20 12.77
C VAL A 65 1.23 11.80 14.15
N GLU A 66 2.48 12.17 14.44
CA GLU A 66 3.00 12.14 15.80
C GLU A 66 2.21 13.18 16.60
N GLY A 67 1.55 12.73 17.66
CA GLY A 67 0.59 13.52 18.42
C GLY A 67 1.15 14.85 18.94
N LEU A 68 0.31 15.89 18.82
CA LEU A 68 0.39 17.16 19.57
C LEU A 68 0.29 16.94 21.08
#